data_AF-A0A848TRW7-F1
#
_entry.id   AF-A0A848TRW7-F1
#
_cell.length_a   1.000
_cell.length_b   1.000
_cell.length_c   1.000
_cell.angle_alpha   90.00
_cell.angle_beta   90.00
_cell.angle_gamma   90.00
#
_symmetry.space_group_name_H-M   'P 1'
#
loop_
_entity.id
_entity.type
_entity.pdbx_description
1 polymer ?
#
loop_
_entity_poly.entity_id
_entity_poly.type
_entity_poly.pdbx_seq_one_letter_code
_entity_poly.pdbx_strand_id
1 'polypeptide(L)'
;MKNSYLLAFLLDNSGCRNTKKSEFSTVDKTDTPEGLVAESHPGKKILETECYICHNPKVSHESMIAPPMIAIKEHYITEEITKDQFQNDLVSWINDPTEAKSKMPGALKKFGIMPLQPYPEDKIKLIAEYIYDYEIDEPDWFEEHFQKEHGNRQGKGKGKGKQMRKGKGQHNASSSYSDIGLKYALSTKAQLGKNLMKAIEETGTVGAIAFCKLEAMKLTDSMSVMHNAIIKRVSDKARNPNNIANAKELGHIEAFKELVESEADIDPIVEDIDGEINFYYPITTNTMCLQCHGTPNEQITSSTLNTLKKLYPKDKATGYDVGQVRGIWSIHFAKNSIE
;
A
#
# COMPACT_ATOMS: atom_id res chain seq x y z
N MET A 1 25.52 19.34 75.99
CA MET A 1 26.21 20.65 75.86
C MET A 1 26.37 20.90 74.36
N LYS A 2 25.71 21.81 73.64
CA LYS A 2 25.05 23.10 73.97
C LYS A 2 23.77 23.28 73.12
N ASN A 3 22.80 23.96 73.73
CA ASN A 3 21.55 24.56 73.23
C ASN A 3 21.72 25.39 71.93
N SER A 4 20.83 25.27 70.93
CA SER A 4 19.50 25.94 70.72
C SER A 4 19.56 27.41 70.30
N TYR A 5 18.95 27.73 69.14
CA TYR A 5 17.94 28.79 68.87
C TYR A 5 17.41 28.56 67.43
N LEU A 6 16.22 27.98 67.23
CA LEU A 6 14.90 28.63 67.13
C LEU A 6 14.81 29.76 66.08
N LEU A 7 14.25 29.45 64.91
CA LEU A 7 13.38 30.40 64.20
C LEU A 7 12.25 29.60 63.53
N ALA A 8 11.05 29.77 64.07
CA ALA A 8 9.80 29.26 63.55
C ALA A 8 9.26 30.24 62.50
N PHE A 9 8.81 29.71 61.36
CA PHE A 9 7.85 30.38 60.50
C PHE A 9 6.79 29.36 60.11
N LEU A 10 5.64 29.45 60.80
CA LEU A 10 4.38 28.81 60.46
C LEU A 10 3.59 29.83 59.62
N LEU A 11 3.30 29.50 58.36
CA LEU A 11 2.11 29.98 57.68
C LEU A 11 1.55 28.82 56.83
N ASP A 12 0.42 28.34 57.31
CA ASP A 12 -0.47 27.38 56.70
C ASP A 12 -1.24 28.03 55.54
N ASN A 13 -1.50 27.27 54.47
CA ASN A 13 -2.72 27.38 53.64
C ASN A 13 -2.67 26.34 52.50
N SER A 14 -3.37 25.23 52.74
CA SER A 14 -4.35 24.61 51.84
C SER A 14 -4.36 25.04 50.37
N GLY A 15 -4.07 24.10 49.48
CA GLY A 15 -4.27 24.29 48.04
C GLY A 15 -4.04 23.03 47.21
N CYS A 16 -4.93 22.04 47.34
CA CYS A 16 -5.07 20.96 46.35
C CYS A 16 -5.30 21.58 44.96
N ARG A 17 -4.32 21.48 44.05
CA ARG A 17 -4.56 21.74 42.63
C ARG A 17 -5.28 20.53 42.03
N ASN A 18 -6.60 20.64 42.06
CA ASN A 18 -7.56 19.80 41.36
C ASN A 18 -7.23 19.83 39.85
N THR A 19 -6.67 18.74 39.31
CA THR A 19 -6.56 18.53 37.87
C THR A 19 -7.97 18.37 37.33
N LYS A 20 -8.49 19.44 36.71
CA LYS A 20 -9.73 19.36 35.94
C LYS A 20 -9.54 18.34 34.83
N LYS A 21 -10.10 17.15 35.06
CA LYS A 21 -10.52 16.19 34.04
C LYS A 21 -11.37 16.99 33.05
N SER A 22 -10.87 17.27 31.86
CA SER A 22 -11.69 17.87 30.81
C SER A 22 -12.71 16.82 30.41
N GLU A 23 -13.96 17.05 30.78
CA GLU A 23 -15.09 16.34 30.21
C GLU A 23 -15.02 16.51 28.69
N PHE A 24 -14.82 15.40 28.00
CA PHE A 24 -14.97 15.32 26.55
C PHE A 24 -16.46 15.49 26.27
N SER A 25 -16.87 16.73 26.03
CA SER A 25 -18.20 17.03 25.53
C SER A 25 -18.38 16.33 24.20
N THR A 26 -19.41 15.50 24.14
CA THR A 26 -19.93 14.86 22.93
C THR A 26 -20.14 15.92 21.85
N VAL A 27 -19.28 15.92 20.84
CA VAL A 27 -19.53 16.69 19.61
C VAL A 27 -20.65 15.98 18.87
N ASP A 28 -21.71 16.74 18.66
CA ASP A 28 -22.95 16.34 18.02
C ASP A 28 -22.69 15.80 16.61
N LYS A 29 -23.26 14.63 16.32
CA LYS A 29 -23.26 14.02 15.00
C LYS A 29 -24.31 14.71 14.15
N THR A 30 -23.94 15.74 13.39
CA THR A 30 -24.75 16.17 12.24
C THR A 30 -23.86 16.79 11.17
N ASP A 31 -23.98 16.22 9.98
CA ASP A 31 -23.60 16.76 8.67
C ASP A 31 -22.10 16.81 8.33
N THR A 32 -21.50 15.65 8.11
CA THR A 32 -20.31 15.51 7.26
C THR A 32 -20.67 14.63 6.05
N PRO A 33 -20.42 15.07 4.80
CA PRO A 33 -20.80 14.28 3.62
C PRO A 33 -20.09 12.92 3.63
N GLU A 34 -20.85 11.82 3.69
CA GLU A 34 -20.39 10.42 3.76
C GLU A 34 -19.31 10.06 2.72
N GLY A 35 -19.25 10.76 1.59
CA GLY A 35 -18.27 10.52 0.53
C GLY A 35 -16.83 11.01 0.81
N LEU A 36 -16.63 12.01 1.67
CA LEU A 36 -15.28 12.54 1.97
C LEU A 36 -14.48 11.67 2.95
N VAL A 37 -15.19 10.86 3.75
CA VAL A 37 -14.58 10.02 4.81
C VAL A 37 -14.00 8.72 4.22
N ALA A 38 -14.65 8.16 3.19
CA ALA A 38 -14.17 6.94 2.52
C ALA A 38 -12.81 7.17 1.83
N GLU A 39 -12.63 8.34 1.20
CA GLU A 39 -11.42 8.66 0.44
C GLU A 39 -10.21 8.94 1.32
N SER A 40 -10.42 9.34 2.58
CA SER A 40 -9.37 9.67 3.55
C SER A 40 -9.10 8.56 4.57
N HIS A 41 -9.81 7.41 4.51
CA HIS A 41 -9.65 6.35 5.49
C HIS A 41 -8.25 5.67 5.39
N PRO A 42 -7.50 5.50 6.50
CA PRO A 42 -6.16 4.89 6.47
C PRO A 42 -6.13 3.49 5.83
N GLY A 43 -7.15 2.67 6.10
CA GLY A 43 -7.32 1.35 5.48
C GLY A 43 -7.37 1.38 3.95
N LYS A 44 -7.95 2.42 3.35
CA LYS A 44 -7.96 2.59 1.89
C LYS A 44 -6.55 2.79 1.35
N LYS A 45 -5.78 3.70 1.96
CA LYS A 45 -4.38 3.98 1.58
C LYS A 45 -3.53 2.70 1.65
N ILE A 46 -3.67 1.91 2.72
CA ILE A 46 -2.94 0.64 2.87
C ILE A 46 -3.37 -0.37 1.78
N LEU A 47 -4.67 -0.51 1.55
CA LEU A 47 -5.21 -1.41 0.51
C LEU A 47 -4.67 -1.07 -0.89
N GLU A 48 -4.65 0.21 -1.25
CA GLU A 48 -4.16 0.69 -2.55
C GLU A 48 -2.64 0.51 -2.71
N THR A 49 -1.89 0.73 -1.63
CA THR A 49 -0.42 0.71 -1.67
C THR A 49 0.15 -0.72 -1.62
N GLU A 50 -0.47 -1.60 -0.84
CA GLU A 50 0.06 -2.93 -0.55
C GLU A 50 -0.68 -4.08 -1.24
N CYS A 51 -2.00 -3.96 -1.46
CA CYS A 51 -2.82 -5.08 -1.95
C CYS A 51 -3.16 -4.99 -3.44
N TYR A 52 -3.27 -3.77 -4.00
CA TYR A 52 -3.64 -3.56 -5.41
C TYR A 52 -2.55 -3.92 -6.42
N ILE A 53 -1.42 -4.48 -5.98
CA ILE A 53 -0.50 -5.18 -6.89
C ILE A 53 -1.21 -6.36 -7.55
N CYS A 54 -2.05 -7.07 -6.80
CA CYS A 54 -2.76 -8.28 -7.27
C CYS A 54 -4.28 -8.07 -7.34
N HIS A 55 -4.85 -7.28 -6.44
CA HIS A 55 -6.30 -7.09 -6.27
C HIS A 55 -6.85 -5.82 -6.95
N ASN A 56 -6.14 -5.26 -7.92
CA ASN A 56 -6.50 -3.98 -8.52
C ASN A 56 -7.89 -4.00 -9.18
N PRO A 57 -8.83 -3.11 -8.83
CA PRO A 57 -10.17 -3.11 -9.42
C PRO A 57 -10.19 -2.59 -10.87
N LYS A 58 -9.12 -1.95 -11.35
CA LYS A 58 -9.07 -1.29 -12.67
C LYS A 58 -8.55 -2.17 -13.79
N VAL A 59 -8.28 -3.46 -13.53
CA VAL A 59 -7.79 -4.39 -14.56
C VAL A 59 -8.92 -5.21 -15.17
N SER A 60 -8.73 -5.64 -16.43
CA SER A 60 -9.70 -6.54 -17.08
C SER A 60 -9.79 -7.89 -16.36
N HIS A 61 -10.90 -8.60 -16.56
CA HIS A 61 -11.17 -9.88 -15.92
C HIS A 61 -10.10 -10.95 -16.21
N GLU A 62 -9.53 -10.96 -17.41
CA GLU A 62 -8.47 -11.86 -17.87
C GLU A 62 -7.09 -11.47 -17.34
N SER A 63 -6.94 -10.22 -16.92
CA SER A 63 -5.68 -9.64 -16.45
C SER A 63 -5.51 -9.71 -14.93
N MET A 64 -6.53 -10.17 -14.21
CA MET A 64 -6.50 -10.28 -12.75
C MET A 64 -5.53 -11.38 -12.29
N ILE A 65 -4.83 -11.10 -11.20
CA ILE A 65 -3.91 -12.04 -10.53
C ILE A 65 -4.53 -12.61 -9.26
N ALA A 66 -5.47 -11.87 -8.67
CA ALA A 66 -6.22 -12.26 -7.49
C ALA A 66 -7.67 -11.76 -7.64
N PRO A 67 -8.66 -12.28 -6.86
CA PRO A 67 -10.04 -11.78 -6.94
C PRO A 67 -10.11 -10.30 -6.55
N PRO A 68 -11.05 -9.51 -7.09
CA PRO A 68 -11.18 -8.11 -6.71
C PRO A 68 -11.69 -8.02 -5.26
N MET A 69 -11.31 -6.95 -4.54
CA MET A 69 -11.67 -6.81 -3.11
C MET A 69 -13.19 -6.79 -2.88
N ILE A 70 -13.97 -6.31 -3.85
CA ILE A 70 -15.43 -6.40 -3.81
C ILE A 70 -15.93 -7.84 -3.73
N ALA A 71 -15.29 -8.80 -4.42
CA ALA A 71 -15.67 -10.20 -4.32
C ALA A 71 -15.41 -10.76 -2.90
N ILE A 72 -14.36 -10.30 -2.23
CA ILE A 72 -14.08 -10.68 -0.83
C ILE A 72 -15.17 -10.10 0.08
N LYS A 73 -15.51 -8.82 -0.09
CA LYS A 73 -16.61 -8.17 0.65
C LYS A 73 -17.92 -8.97 0.51
N GLU A 74 -18.32 -9.31 -0.72
CA GLU A 74 -19.57 -10.02 -1.00
C GLU A 74 -19.63 -11.46 -0.46
N HIS A 75 -18.49 -12.14 -0.33
CA HIS A 75 -18.43 -13.53 0.16
C HIS A 75 -18.25 -13.63 1.69
N TYR A 76 -17.56 -12.66 2.30
CA TYR A 76 -17.23 -12.71 3.71
C TYR A 76 -18.17 -11.88 4.58
N ILE A 77 -18.79 -10.83 4.03
CA ILE A 77 -19.68 -9.93 4.78
C ILE A 77 -21.15 -10.32 4.57
N THR A 78 -21.71 -11.04 5.53
CA THR A 78 -23.13 -11.46 5.56
C THR A 78 -23.93 -10.62 6.58
N GLU A 79 -25.26 -10.76 6.63
CA GLU A 79 -26.09 -10.06 7.62
C GLU A 79 -25.75 -10.45 9.09
N GLU A 80 -25.09 -11.59 9.30
CA GLU A 80 -24.77 -12.13 10.63
C GLU A 80 -23.35 -11.84 11.11
N ILE A 81 -22.41 -11.55 10.20
CA ILE A 81 -21.01 -11.35 10.59
C ILE A 81 -20.84 -9.96 11.20
N THR A 82 -20.14 -9.90 12.31
CA THR A 82 -19.73 -8.63 12.94
C THR A 82 -18.43 -8.11 12.32
N LYS A 83 -18.18 -6.80 12.44
CA LYS A 83 -16.91 -6.20 12.02
C LYS A 83 -15.70 -6.87 12.67
N ASP A 84 -15.76 -7.15 13.98
CA ASP A 84 -14.67 -7.82 14.70
C ASP A 84 -14.41 -9.23 14.18
N GLN A 85 -15.48 -9.98 13.86
CA GLN A 85 -15.34 -11.30 13.24
C GLN A 85 -14.71 -11.18 11.84
N PHE A 86 -15.15 -10.23 11.03
CA PHE A 86 -14.56 -10.00 9.70
C PHE A 86 -13.08 -9.59 9.79
N GLN A 87 -12.72 -8.71 10.74
CA GLN A 87 -11.34 -8.32 11.01
C GLN A 87 -10.49 -9.53 11.40
N ASN A 88 -10.96 -10.37 12.32
CA ASN A 88 -10.25 -11.57 12.76
C ASN A 88 -10.11 -12.61 11.63
N ASP A 89 -11.16 -12.80 10.82
CA ASP A 89 -11.12 -13.66 9.63
C ASP A 89 -10.07 -13.16 8.63
N LEU A 90 -10.02 -11.85 8.37
CA LEU A 90 -9.07 -11.26 7.42
C LEU A 90 -7.62 -11.33 7.94
N VAL A 91 -7.39 -11.05 9.23
CA VAL A 91 -6.07 -11.22 9.89
C VAL A 91 -5.61 -12.66 9.78
N SER A 92 -6.48 -13.62 10.12
CA SER A 92 -6.19 -15.06 10.05
C SER A 92 -5.87 -15.54 8.63
N TRP A 93 -6.55 -14.97 7.62
CA TRP A 93 -6.30 -15.29 6.21
C TRP A 93 -4.98 -14.72 5.70
N ILE A 94 -4.71 -13.43 5.91
CA ILE A 94 -3.54 -12.75 5.35
C ILE A 94 -2.24 -13.30 5.94
N ASN A 95 -2.22 -13.57 7.25
CA ASN A 95 -1.03 -14.04 7.96
C ASN A 95 -0.83 -15.56 7.90
N ASP A 96 -1.82 -16.33 7.45
CA ASP A 96 -1.71 -17.78 7.24
C ASP A 96 -2.76 -18.26 6.21
N PRO A 97 -2.55 -17.96 4.92
CA PRO A 97 -3.49 -18.33 3.87
C PRO A 97 -3.43 -19.84 3.65
N THR A 98 -4.56 -20.51 3.85
CA THR A 98 -4.72 -21.96 3.58
C THR A 98 -6.01 -22.18 2.79
N GLU A 99 -6.05 -23.20 1.92
CA GLU A 99 -7.26 -23.51 1.14
C GLU A 99 -8.49 -23.72 2.04
N ALA A 100 -8.30 -24.37 3.19
CA ALA A 100 -9.35 -24.65 4.16
C ALA A 100 -9.99 -23.40 4.79
N LYS A 101 -9.26 -22.28 4.85
CA LYS A 101 -9.77 -21.02 5.39
C LYS A 101 -10.55 -20.19 4.37
N SER A 102 -10.52 -20.55 3.08
CA SER A 102 -11.14 -19.75 2.02
C SER A 102 -12.64 -20.00 1.91
N LYS A 103 -13.44 -18.92 1.96
CA LYS A 103 -14.87 -18.93 1.58
C LYS A 103 -15.09 -18.75 0.07
N MET A 104 -14.02 -18.76 -0.74
CA MET A 104 -14.06 -18.45 -2.17
C MET A 104 -13.43 -19.58 -3.01
N PRO A 105 -14.08 -20.75 -3.14
CA PRO A 105 -13.53 -21.89 -3.88
C PRO A 105 -13.31 -21.60 -5.37
N GLY A 106 -14.17 -20.76 -5.98
CA GLY A 106 -13.98 -20.30 -7.35
C GLY A 106 -12.70 -19.47 -7.54
N ALA A 107 -12.37 -18.62 -6.56
CA ALA A 107 -11.14 -17.84 -6.58
C ALA A 107 -9.91 -18.74 -6.39
N LEU A 108 -9.97 -19.72 -5.48
CA LEU A 108 -8.89 -20.71 -5.32
C LEU A 108 -8.65 -21.50 -6.62
N LYS A 109 -9.72 -21.93 -7.30
CA LYS A 109 -9.59 -22.66 -8.56
C LYS A 109 -8.98 -21.82 -9.68
N LYS A 110 -9.30 -20.52 -9.74
CA LYS A 110 -8.84 -19.62 -10.80
C LYS A 110 -7.44 -19.06 -10.55
N PHE A 111 -7.16 -18.61 -9.32
CA PHE A 111 -5.96 -17.83 -8.98
C PHE A 111 -4.96 -18.62 -8.11
N GLY A 112 -5.35 -19.78 -7.61
CA GLY A 112 -4.58 -20.50 -6.60
C GLY A 112 -4.66 -19.82 -5.24
N ILE A 113 -3.76 -20.21 -4.34
CA ILE A 113 -3.67 -19.65 -3.00
C ILE A 113 -2.88 -18.34 -2.99
N MET A 114 -3.37 -17.37 -2.22
CA MET A 114 -2.64 -16.11 -2.01
C MET A 114 -1.29 -16.42 -1.33
N PRO A 115 -0.14 -15.94 -1.88
CA PRO A 115 1.14 -16.10 -1.20
C PRO A 115 1.15 -15.35 0.13
N LEU A 116 1.72 -15.96 1.18
CA LEU A 116 1.84 -15.36 2.50
C LEU A 116 2.51 -13.97 2.45
N GLN A 117 1.78 -12.95 2.92
CA GLN A 117 2.28 -11.59 3.10
C GLN A 117 2.18 -11.22 4.59
N PRO A 118 3.27 -11.28 5.36
CA PRO A 118 3.20 -10.97 6.79
C PRO A 118 3.05 -9.46 6.97
N TYR A 119 1.86 -9.02 7.40
CA TYR A 119 1.57 -7.64 7.74
C TYR A 119 1.21 -7.50 9.22
N PRO A 120 1.54 -6.37 9.85
CA PRO A 120 1.07 -6.05 11.19
C PRO A 120 -0.47 -6.15 11.31
N GLU A 121 -0.97 -6.75 12.39
CA GLU A 121 -2.40 -7.02 12.56
C GLU A 121 -3.25 -5.75 12.57
N ASP A 122 -2.74 -4.66 13.16
CA ASP A 122 -3.36 -3.35 13.21
C ASP A 122 -3.60 -2.78 11.80
N LYS A 123 -2.62 -2.92 10.89
CA LYS A 123 -2.77 -2.53 9.49
C LYS A 123 -3.86 -3.35 8.78
N ILE A 124 -3.91 -4.66 9.02
CA ILE A 124 -4.96 -5.52 8.45
C ILE A 124 -6.34 -5.12 8.99
N LYS A 125 -6.45 -4.80 10.29
CA LYS A 125 -7.70 -4.36 10.91
C LYS A 125 -8.22 -3.05 10.31
N LEU A 126 -7.34 -2.09 10.00
CA LEU A 126 -7.71 -0.86 9.29
C LEU A 126 -8.24 -1.13 7.88
N ILE A 127 -7.63 -2.07 7.15
CA ILE A 127 -8.13 -2.50 5.83
C ILE A 127 -9.51 -3.16 5.96
N ALA A 128 -9.67 -4.08 6.92
CA ALA A 128 -10.94 -4.75 7.16
C ALA A 128 -12.05 -3.78 7.57
N GLU A 129 -11.75 -2.79 8.41
CA GLU A 129 -12.71 -1.73 8.77
C GLU A 129 -13.17 -0.96 7.52
N TYR A 130 -12.22 -0.54 6.68
CA TYR A 130 -12.53 0.13 5.42
C TYR A 130 -13.42 -0.73 4.51
N ILE A 131 -13.04 -2.00 4.28
CA ILE A 131 -13.81 -2.91 3.43
C ILE A 131 -15.20 -3.17 4.02
N TYR A 132 -15.34 -3.21 5.35
CA TYR A 132 -16.62 -3.48 6.01
C TYR A 132 -17.59 -2.31 5.88
N ASP A 133 -17.16 -1.12 6.30
CA ASP A 133 -18.07 0.03 6.46
C ASP A 133 -18.33 0.82 5.16
N TYR A 134 -17.41 0.78 4.20
CA TYR A 134 -17.43 1.69 3.05
C TYR A 134 -17.77 0.99 1.73
N GLU A 135 -18.34 1.75 0.79
CA GLU A 135 -18.34 1.35 -0.62
C GLU A 135 -16.89 1.34 -1.12
N ILE A 136 -16.51 0.29 -1.82
CA ILE A 136 -15.16 0.10 -2.35
C ILE A 136 -15.19 -0.02 -3.87
N ASP A 137 -14.08 0.36 -4.50
CA ASP A 137 -13.92 0.28 -5.95
C ASP A 137 -14.21 -1.15 -6.45
N GLU A 138 -15.06 -1.24 -7.47
CA GLU A 138 -15.37 -2.48 -8.19
C GLU A 138 -14.91 -2.39 -9.66
N PRO A 139 -14.46 -3.51 -10.27
CA PRO A 139 -14.25 -3.55 -11.70
C PRO A 139 -15.54 -3.36 -12.49
N ASP A 140 -15.47 -2.65 -13.62
CA ASP A 140 -16.63 -2.40 -14.49
C ASP A 140 -17.36 -3.68 -14.96
N TRP A 141 -16.64 -4.82 -15.00
CA TRP A 141 -17.15 -6.13 -15.42
C TRP A 141 -17.70 -6.96 -14.25
N PHE A 142 -17.52 -6.53 -13.00
CA PHE A 142 -17.77 -7.36 -11.82
C PHE A 142 -19.24 -7.74 -11.67
N GLU A 143 -20.16 -6.77 -11.78
CA GLU A 143 -21.59 -7.02 -11.60
C GLU A 143 -22.13 -8.04 -12.60
N GLU A 144 -21.79 -7.91 -13.88
CA GLU A 144 -22.21 -8.86 -14.92
C GLU A 144 -21.63 -10.26 -14.67
N HIS A 145 -20.34 -10.34 -14.33
CA HIS A 145 -19.68 -11.60 -13.99
C HIS A 145 -20.34 -12.26 -12.77
N PHE A 146 -20.60 -11.49 -11.72
CA PHE A 146 -21.19 -11.99 -10.48
C PHE A 146 -22.61 -12.53 -10.70
N GLN A 147 -23.46 -11.79 -11.44
CA GLN A 147 -24.80 -12.24 -11.79
C GLN A 147 -24.79 -13.54 -12.62
N LYS A 148 -23.84 -13.68 -13.54
CA LYS A 148 -23.71 -14.89 -14.36
C LYS A 148 -23.35 -16.12 -13.54
N GLU A 149 -22.42 -15.99 -12.59
CA GLU A 149 -21.93 -17.12 -11.79
C GLU A 149 -22.86 -17.50 -10.63
N HIS A 150 -23.64 -16.54 -10.10
CA HIS A 150 -24.49 -16.75 -8.92
C HIS A 150 -26.00 -16.67 -9.19
N GLY A 151 -26.41 -16.36 -10.43
CA GLY A 151 -27.82 -16.14 -10.80
C GLY A 151 -28.35 -14.76 -10.38
N ASN A 152 -29.56 -14.41 -10.83
CA ASN A 152 -30.19 -13.11 -10.56
C ASN A 152 -30.28 -12.85 -9.04
N ARG A 153 -29.55 -11.84 -8.57
CA ARG A 153 -29.62 -11.35 -7.19
C ARG A 153 -30.96 -10.66 -6.92
N GLN A 154 -31.72 -11.17 -5.95
CA GLN A 154 -32.40 -10.31 -4.97
C GLN A 154 -31.41 -9.98 -3.84
N GLY A 155 -30.27 -9.38 -4.19
CA GLY A 155 -29.33 -8.83 -3.22
C GLY A 155 -29.70 -7.37 -2.96
N LYS A 156 -29.81 -6.97 -1.69
CA LYS A 156 -30.09 -5.59 -1.25
C LYS A 156 -28.88 -4.65 -1.49
N GLY A 157 -28.39 -4.57 -2.73
CA GLY A 157 -27.48 -3.53 -3.18
C GLY A 157 -28.27 -2.36 -3.75
N LYS A 158 -28.82 -1.49 -2.90
CA LYS A 158 -29.28 -0.17 -3.37
C LYS A 158 -28.03 0.69 -3.60
N GLY A 159 -27.58 0.72 -4.85
CA GLY A 159 -26.46 1.56 -5.27
C GLY A 159 -26.45 1.82 -6.77
N LYS A 160 -27.58 2.25 -7.35
CA LYS A 160 -27.55 2.89 -8.67
C LYS A 160 -26.75 4.18 -8.56
N GLY A 161 -25.52 4.15 -9.07
CA GLY A 161 -24.65 5.32 -9.07
C GLY A 161 -23.51 5.20 -10.05
N LYS A 162 -23.78 5.16 -11.35
CA LYS A 162 -22.84 5.75 -12.33
C LYS A 162 -22.74 7.23 -12.00
N GLN A 163 -21.87 7.58 -11.06
CA GLN A 163 -21.53 8.95 -10.77
C GLN A 163 -20.02 9.06 -10.76
N MET A 164 -19.48 9.43 -11.92
CA MET A 164 -18.24 10.20 -11.96
C MET A 164 -18.47 11.45 -11.09
N ARG A 165 -18.06 11.40 -9.82
CA ARG A 165 -17.97 12.60 -8.98
C ARG A 165 -16.57 13.16 -9.17
N LYS A 166 -16.45 14.12 -10.10
CA LYS A 166 -15.42 15.16 -10.02
C LYS A 166 -15.71 15.99 -8.76
N GLY A 167 -15.16 15.57 -7.63
CA GLY A 167 -15.13 16.37 -6.42
C GLY A 167 -14.08 17.47 -6.57
N LYS A 168 -14.51 18.70 -6.85
CA LYS A 168 -13.68 19.89 -6.64
C LYS A 168 -13.60 20.15 -5.13
N GLY A 169 -12.76 19.38 -4.44
CA GLY A 169 -12.30 19.73 -3.10
C GLY A 169 -11.18 20.76 -3.22
N GLN A 170 -11.26 21.86 -2.45
CA GLN A 170 -10.09 22.70 -2.20
C GLN A 170 -9.10 21.91 -1.35
N HIS A 171 -8.30 21.08 -2.01
CA HIS A 171 -7.13 20.46 -1.40
C HIS A 171 -6.03 21.53 -1.30
N ASN A 172 -5.36 21.61 -0.16
CA ASN A 172 -4.05 22.25 -0.09
C ASN A 172 -3.21 21.71 -1.26
N ALA A 173 -2.58 22.58 -2.05
CA ALA A 173 -1.88 22.18 -3.27
C ALA A 173 -0.86 21.05 -3.04
N SER A 174 -0.24 21.01 -1.86
CA SER A 174 0.65 19.91 -1.43
C SER A 174 -0.06 18.55 -1.30
N SER A 175 -1.30 18.50 -0.80
CA SER A 175 -2.12 17.28 -0.72
C SER A 175 -2.49 16.77 -2.12
N SER A 176 -2.86 17.65 -3.07
CA SER A 176 -3.20 17.21 -4.43
C SER A 176 -2.00 16.63 -5.19
N TYR A 177 -0.79 17.17 -4.98
CA TYR A 177 0.41 16.66 -5.65
C TYR A 177 0.91 15.34 -5.05
N SER A 178 0.76 15.15 -3.74
CA SER A 178 0.97 13.86 -3.09
C SER A 178 0.09 12.78 -3.72
N ASP A 179 -1.21 13.06 -3.89
CA ASP A 179 -2.15 12.09 -4.46
C ASP A 179 -1.85 11.77 -5.93
N ILE A 180 -1.47 12.76 -6.74
CA ILE A 180 -1.05 12.57 -8.13
C ILE A 180 0.22 11.72 -8.22
N GLY A 181 1.25 12.08 -7.45
CA GLY A 181 2.50 11.33 -7.45
C GLY A 181 2.32 9.90 -6.95
N LEU A 182 1.50 9.70 -5.92
CA LEU A 182 1.18 8.38 -5.40
C LEU A 182 0.41 7.56 -6.43
N LYS A 183 -0.57 8.15 -7.13
CA LYS A 183 -1.27 7.51 -8.24
C LYS A 183 -0.29 7.06 -9.33
N TYR A 184 0.66 7.90 -9.72
CA TYR A 184 1.67 7.55 -10.74
C TYR A 184 2.57 6.41 -10.25
N ALA A 185 3.04 6.46 -9.01
CA ALA A 185 3.86 5.41 -8.40
C ALA A 185 3.11 4.08 -8.32
N LEU A 186 1.88 4.07 -7.78
CA LEU A 186 1.10 2.85 -7.55
C LEU A 186 0.60 2.21 -8.84
N SER A 187 0.14 3.02 -9.81
CA SER A 187 -0.24 2.47 -11.12
C SER A 187 0.97 1.87 -11.86
N THR A 188 2.15 2.48 -11.76
CA THR A 188 3.38 1.93 -12.31
C THR A 188 3.82 0.66 -11.57
N LYS A 189 3.73 0.64 -10.22
CA LYS A 189 3.95 -0.55 -9.39
C LYS A 189 3.06 -1.70 -9.82
N ALA A 190 1.76 -1.45 -10.03
CA ALA A 190 0.79 -2.45 -10.46
C ALA A 190 1.13 -3.01 -11.85
N GLN A 191 1.47 -2.16 -12.82
CA GLN A 191 1.84 -2.63 -14.16
C GLN A 191 3.13 -3.47 -14.15
N LEU A 192 4.15 -3.05 -13.40
CA LEU A 192 5.39 -3.81 -13.25
C LEU A 192 5.15 -5.13 -12.53
N GLY A 193 4.40 -5.11 -11.43
CA GLY A 193 4.02 -6.29 -10.65
C GLY A 193 3.26 -7.29 -11.50
N LYS A 194 2.28 -6.84 -12.28
CA LYS A 194 1.49 -7.70 -13.17
C LYS A 194 2.35 -8.46 -14.17
N ASN A 195 3.22 -7.75 -14.88
CA ASN A 195 4.08 -8.39 -15.89
C ASN A 195 5.14 -9.28 -15.25
N LEU A 196 5.66 -8.91 -14.07
CA LEU A 196 6.59 -9.75 -13.30
C LEU A 196 5.92 -11.05 -12.86
N MET A 197 4.72 -10.97 -12.28
CA MET A 197 3.97 -12.13 -11.81
C MET A 197 3.67 -13.10 -12.95
N LYS A 198 3.23 -12.57 -14.10
CA LYS A 198 3.05 -13.37 -15.31
C LYS A 198 4.34 -14.07 -15.75
N ALA A 199 5.46 -13.35 -15.77
CA ALA A 199 6.75 -13.95 -16.16
C ALA A 199 7.21 -15.05 -15.18
N ILE A 200 6.96 -14.87 -13.87
CA ILE A 200 7.25 -15.89 -12.85
C ILE A 200 6.36 -17.11 -13.04
N GLU A 201 5.07 -16.92 -13.32
CA GLU A 201 4.13 -18.02 -13.57
C GLU A 201 4.53 -18.84 -14.80
N GLU A 202 4.86 -18.17 -15.91
CA GLU A 202 5.17 -18.82 -17.19
C GLU A 202 6.56 -19.47 -17.21
N THR A 203 7.56 -18.86 -16.55
CA THR A 203 8.98 -19.22 -16.74
C THR A 203 9.76 -19.45 -15.45
N GLY A 204 9.10 -19.36 -14.30
CA GLY A 204 9.72 -19.39 -12.98
C GLY A 204 10.58 -18.15 -12.68
N THR A 205 11.09 -18.08 -11.45
CA THR A 205 11.93 -16.96 -10.98
C THR A 205 13.15 -16.72 -11.88
N VAL A 206 13.79 -17.79 -12.37
CA VAL A 206 14.98 -17.70 -13.23
C VAL A 206 14.65 -17.02 -14.56
N GLY A 207 13.56 -17.43 -15.22
CA GLY A 207 13.13 -16.84 -16.49
C GLY A 207 12.66 -15.38 -16.33
N ALA A 208 11.99 -15.08 -15.22
CA ALA A 208 11.51 -13.73 -14.91
C ALA A 208 12.63 -12.68 -14.77
N ILE A 209 13.88 -13.08 -14.48
CA ILE A 209 15.03 -12.14 -14.46
C ILE A 209 15.24 -11.48 -15.83
N ALA A 210 14.98 -12.20 -16.93
CA ALA A 210 15.11 -11.63 -18.27
C ALA A 210 14.08 -10.50 -18.50
N PHE A 211 12.86 -10.66 -18.01
CA PHE A 211 11.84 -9.61 -18.01
C PHE A 211 12.32 -8.37 -17.25
N CYS A 212 12.89 -8.55 -16.05
CA CYS A 212 13.44 -7.44 -15.26
C CYS A 212 14.56 -6.68 -16.01
N LYS A 213 15.32 -7.35 -16.87
CA LYS A 213 16.42 -6.74 -17.63
C LYS A 213 15.95 -5.98 -18.86
N LEU A 214 15.02 -6.56 -19.60
CA LEU A 214 14.67 -6.08 -20.93
C LEU A 214 13.41 -5.19 -20.93
N GLU A 215 12.45 -5.49 -20.06
CA GLU A 215 11.09 -4.93 -20.17
C GLU A 215 10.74 -3.98 -19.02
N ALA A 216 11.28 -4.18 -17.82
CA ALA A 216 10.90 -3.34 -16.66
C ALA A 216 11.20 -1.85 -16.87
N MET A 217 12.30 -1.49 -17.56
CA MET A 217 12.60 -0.09 -17.89
C MET A 217 11.62 0.45 -18.94
N LYS A 218 11.39 -0.30 -20.04
CA LYS A 218 10.45 0.10 -21.09
C LYS A 218 9.04 0.31 -20.58
N LEU A 219 8.58 -0.53 -19.64
CA LEU A 219 7.28 -0.36 -18.99
C LEU A 219 7.27 0.90 -18.12
N THR A 220 8.35 1.20 -17.40
CA THR A 220 8.47 2.45 -16.63
C THR A 220 8.43 3.68 -17.55
N ASP A 221 9.10 3.61 -18.71
CA ASP A 221 9.08 4.66 -19.74
C ASP A 221 7.67 4.81 -20.35
N SER A 222 6.97 3.70 -20.60
CA SER A 222 5.59 3.72 -21.10
C SER A 222 4.63 4.36 -20.10
N MET A 223 4.81 4.08 -18.81
CA MET A 223 4.03 4.74 -17.74
C MET A 223 4.37 6.22 -17.61
N SER A 224 5.63 6.60 -17.84
CA SER A 224 6.06 8.00 -17.91
C SER A 224 5.31 8.76 -19.00
N VAL A 225 5.24 8.18 -20.21
CA VAL A 225 4.47 8.76 -21.34
C VAL A 225 2.98 8.83 -21.01
N MET A 226 2.39 7.76 -20.48
CA MET A 226 0.97 7.71 -20.13
C MET A 226 0.56 8.81 -19.16
N HIS A 227 1.41 9.08 -18.16
CA HIS A 227 1.13 10.06 -17.11
C HIS A 227 1.64 11.47 -17.42
N ASN A 228 2.28 11.67 -18.59
CA ASN A 228 2.97 12.93 -18.91
C ASN A 228 3.91 13.38 -17.78
N ALA A 229 4.67 12.43 -17.24
CA ALA A 229 5.57 12.60 -16.11
C ALA A 229 6.88 11.84 -16.37
N ILE A 230 7.96 12.20 -15.68
CA ILE A 230 9.19 11.40 -15.65
C ILE A 230 9.11 10.50 -14.43
N ILE A 231 8.95 9.19 -14.63
CA ILE A 231 8.87 8.21 -13.55
C ILE A 231 10.16 7.40 -13.51
N LYS A 232 10.82 7.36 -12.35
CA LYS A 232 12.02 6.55 -12.11
C LYS A 232 11.87 5.72 -10.86
N ARG A 233 12.58 4.59 -10.84
CA ARG A 233 12.85 3.81 -9.63
C ARG A 233 14.35 3.85 -9.38
N VAL A 234 14.75 4.39 -8.24
CA VAL A 234 16.16 4.57 -7.90
C VAL A 234 16.48 3.91 -6.56
N SER A 235 17.76 3.57 -6.36
CA SER A 235 18.22 2.86 -5.17
C SER A 235 19.71 3.08 -4.91
N ASP A 236 20.06 3.02 -3.63
CA ASP A 236 21.41 2.90 -3.07
C ASP A 236 22.09 1.55 -3.38
N LYS A 237 21.31 0.47 -3.53
CA LYS A 237 21.72 -0.89 -3.90
C LYS A 237 21.09 -1.30 -5.24
N ALA A 238 21.35 -0.52 -6.29
CA ALA A 238 20.77 -0.74 -7.61
C ALA A 238 21.22 -2.07 -8.26
N ARG A 239 20.27 -2.79 -8.89
CA ARG A 239 20.56 -3.95 -9.77
C ARG A 239 20.94 -3.51 -11.16
N ASN A 240 20.12 -2.63 -11.72
CA ASN A 240 20.37 -1.97 -12.99
C ASN A 240 21.13 -0.67 -12.71
N PRO A 241 22.31 -0.43 -13.33
CA PRO A 241 23.05 0.82 -13.18
C PRO A 241 22.25 2.09 -13.48
N ASN A 242 21.22 2.01 -14.34
CA ASN A 242 20.35 3.14 -14.65
C ASN A 242 19.43 3.56 -13.50
N ASN A 243 19.35 2.74 -12.44
CA ASN A 243 18.53 2.98 -11.25
C ASN A 243 19.38 3.36 -10.04
N ILE A 244 20.61 3.83 -10.25
CA ILE A 244 21.45 4.36 -9.16
C ILE A 244 20.87 5.69 -8.69
N ALA A 245 20.63 5.81 -7.39
CA ALA A 245 20.18 7.04 -6.77
C ALA A 245 21.28 8.12 -6.79
N ASN A 246 20.87 9.36 -7.04
CA ASN A 246 21.73 10.55 -6.89
C ASN A 246 21.82 10.99 -5.41
N ALA A 247 22.65 12.00 -5.12
CA ALA A 247 22.90 12.44 -3.74
C ALA A 247 21.64 12.86 -2.96
N LYS A 248 20.67 13.54 -3.62
CA LYS A 248 19.40 13.92 -2.99
C LYS A 248 18.54 12.68 -2.73
N GLU A 249 18.41 11.83 -3.74
CA GLU A 249 17.62 10.59 -3.66
C GLU A 249 18.17 9.62 -2.58
N LEU A 250 19.50 9.59 -2.37
CA LEU A 250 20.11 8.83 -1.28
C LEU A 250 19.70 9.35 0.10
N GLY A 251 19.61 10.67 0.28
CA GLY A 251 19.09 11.27 1.51
C GLY A 251 17.64 10.87 1.79
N HIS A 252 16.79 10.90 0.74
CA HIS A 252 15.39 10.48 0.84
C HIS A 252 15.25 8.98 1.13
N ILE A 253 16.07 8.12 0.50
CA ILE A 253 16.10 6.68 0.79
C ILE A 253 16.41 6.43 2.26
N GLU A 254 17.39 7.13 2.82
CA GLU A 254 17.77 6.96 4.22
C GLU A 254 16.66 7.41 5.18
N ALA A 255 16.05 8.57 4.91
CA ALA A 255 14.90 9.04 5.69
C ALA A 255 13.74 8.04 5.68
N PHE A 256 13.44 7.43 4.52
CA PHE A 256 12.40 6.39 4.46
C PHE A 256 12.78 5.09 5.17
N LYS A 257 14.07 4.71 5.23
CA LYS A 257 14.51 3.55 6.01
C LYS A 257 14.25 3.78 7.49
N GLU A 258 14.62 4.95 8.02
CA GLU A 258 14.37 5.31 9.41
C GLU A 258 12.87 5.28 9.74
N LEU A 259 12.03 5.85 8.86
CA LEU A 259 10.57 5.82 9.04
C LEU A 259 10.02 4.39 9.07
N VAL A 260 10.43 3.55 8.12
CA VAL A 260 10.00 2.14 8.05
C VAL A 260 10.45 1.35 9.28
N GLU A 261 11.70 1.53 9.72
CA GLU A 261 12.25 0.86 10.92
C GLU A 261 11.54 1.29 12.20
N SER A 262 11.08 2.54 12.27
CA SER A 262 10.29 3.05 13.39
C SER A 262 8.80 2.69 13.33
N GLU A 263 8.36 1.96 12.30
CA GLU A 263 6.95 1.65 12.01
C GLU A 263 6.05 2.89 11.92
N ALA A 264 6.64 4.07 11.66
CA ALA A 264 5.91 5.32 11.53
C ALA A 264 5.07 5.37 10.25
N ASP A 265 4.07 6.25 10.25
CA ASP A 265 3.30 6.55 9.05
C ASP A 265 4.21 7.12 7.95
N ILE A 266 4.05 6.57 6.74
CA ILE A 266 4.84 6.96 5.58
C ILE A 266 4.02 7.91 4.73
N ASP A 267 4.47 9.17 4.69
CA ASP A 267 3.97 10.16 3.75
C ASP A 267 4.99 10.41 2.63
N PRO A 268 4.51 10.71 1.40
CA PRO A 268 5.41 11.07 0.33
C PRO A 268 6.14 12.38 0.60
N ILE A 269 7.35 12.49 0.07
CA ILE A 269 8.09 13.76 0.03
C ILE A 269 7.70 14.47 -1.26
N VAL A 270 7.21 15.70 -1.16
CA VAL A 270 6.79 16.53 -2.30
C VAL A 270 7.55 17.85 -2.26
N GLU A 271 8.29 18.14 -3.33
CA GLU A 271 9.04 19.39 -3.52
C GLU A 271 8.46 20.15 -4.72
N ASP A 272 8.02 21.39 -4.52
CA ASP A 272 7.61 22.33 -5.58
C ASP A 272 8.80 23.23 -5.93
N ILE A 273 9.36 23.07 -7.12
CA ILE A 273 10.53 23.80 -7.60
C ILE A 273 10.21 24.37 -8.98
N ASP A 274 10.10 25.70 -9.06
CA ASP A 274 9.95 26.44 -10.32
C ASP A 274 8.77 25.98 -11.21
N GLY A 275 7.66 25.55 -10.61
CA GLY A 275 6.48 25.07 -11.35
C GLY A 275 6.57 23.60 -11.77
N GLU A 276 7.59 22.88 -11.32
CA GLU A 276 7.75 21.44 -11.43
C GLU A 276 7.64 20.79 -10.04
N ILE A 277 6.99 19.64 -9.99
CA ILE A 277 6.84 18.86 -8.77
C ILE A 277 7.80 17.67 -8.80
N ASN A 278 8.63 17.54 -7.78
CA ASN A 278 9.34 16.30 -7.48
C ASN A 278 8.61 15.56 -6.36
N PHE A 279 8.29 14.31 -6.62
CA PHE A 279 7.62 13.40 -5.70
C PHE A 279 8.50 12.19 -5.42
N TYR A 280 8.58 11.80 -4.15
CA TYR A 280 9.31 10.62 -3.71
C TYR A 280 8.48 9.76 -2.76
N TYR A 281 8.54 8.44 -2.98
CA TYR A 281 7.83 7.45 -2.13
C TYR A 281 8.61 6.13 -2.08
N PRO A 282 8.69 5.44 -0.93
CA PRO A 282 9.52 4.25 -0.82
C PRO A 282 8.95 3.06 -1.60
N ILE A 283 9.87 2.18 -1.98
CA ILE A 283 9.59 0.85 -2.51
C ILE A 283 10.01 -0.13 -1.42
N THR A 284 9.05 -0.69 -0.72
CA THR A 284 9.27 -1.71 0.32
C THR A 284 9.25 -3.12 -0.27
N THR A 285 10.02 -4.02 0.32
CA THR A 285 10.06 -5.44 -0.06
C THR A 285 8.95 -6.23 0.62
N ASN A 286 8.47 -7.27 -0.06
CA ASN A 286 7.60 -8.30 0.51
C ASN A 286 8.18 -9.70 0.26
N THR A 287 7.51 -10.76 0.71
CA THR A 287 7.95 -12.16 0.57
C THR A 287 8.31 -12.51 -0.89
N MET A 288 7.53 -12.02 -1.86
CA MET A 288 7.76 -12.31 -3.28
C MET A 288 9.03 -11.63 -3.78
N CYS A 289 9.35 -10.43 -3.27
CA CYS A 289 10.59 -9.73 -3.62
C CYS A 289 11.84 -10.56 -3.24
N LEU A 290 11.77 -11.31 -2.15
CA LEU A 290 12.93 -12.00 -1.57
C LEU A 290 13.44 -13.16 -2.43
N GLN A 291 12.61 -13.69 -3.33
CA GLN A 291 13.04 -14.69 -4.32
C GLN A 291 14.20 -14.19 -5.18
N CYS A 292 14.30 -12.87 -5.39
CA CYS A 292 15.34 -12.23 -6.18
C CYS A 292 16.19 -11.22 -5.39
N HIS A 293 15.69 -10.69 -4.28
CA HIS A 293 16.32 -9.63 -3.49
C HIS A 293 16.68 -10.04 -2.06
N GLY A 294 16.35 -11.27 -1.64
CA GLY A 294 16.60 -11.77 -0.30
C GLY A 294 18.04 -12.18 -0.02
N THR A 295 18.25 -12.95 1.04
CA THR A 295 19.54 -13.52 1.42
C THR A 295 20.02 -14.55 0.37
N PRO A 296 21.24 -14.37 -0.20
CA PRO A 296 21.80 -15.30 -1.18
C PRO A 296 21.95 -16.73 -0.63
N ASN A 297 21.51 -17.73 -1.41
CA ASN A 297 21.53 -19.16 -1.06
C ASN A 297 20.59 -19.56 0.11
N GLU A 298 19.73 -18.65 0.56
CA GLU A 298 18.65 -18.96 1.49
C GLU A 298 17.30 -18.69 0.82
N GLN A 299 16.97 -17.42 0.64
CA GLN A 299 15.74 -16.99 -0.04
C GLN A 299 15.95 -16.88 -1.55
N ILE A 300 17.16 -16.49 -2.00
CA ILE A 300 17.54 -16.53 -3.41
C ILE A 300 18.18 -17.89 -3.69
N THR A 301 17.51 -18.69 -4.51
CA THR A 301 18.03 -20.01 -4.91
C THR A 301 19.33 -19.89 -5.70
N SER A 302 20.16 -20.94 -5.68
CA SER A 302 21.45 -20.96 -6.38
C SER A 302 21.31 -20.73 -7.89
N SER A 303 20.26 -21.25 -8.52
CA SER A 303 19.98 -21.06 -9.95
C SER A 303 19.62 -19.61 -10.28
N THR A 304 18.78 -18.97 -9.45
CA THR A 304 18.43 -17.55 -9.55
C THR A 304 19.67 -16.69 -9.35
N LEU A 305 20.46 -16.96 -8.31
CA LEU A 305 21.68 -16.20 -8.01
C LEU A 305 22.72 -16.28 -9.15
N ASN A 306 22.90 -17.46 -9.75
CA ASN A 306 23.80 -17.64 -10.90
C ASN A 306 23.32 -16.83 -12.12
N THR A 307 22.02 -16.82 -12.37
CA THR A 307 21.43 -16.05 -13.46
C THR A 307 21.55 -14.55 -13.24
N LEU A 308 21.32 -14.09 -11.99
CA LEU A 308 21.53 -12.70 -11.60
C LEU A 308 22.98 -12.27 -11.82
N LYS A 309 23.97 -13.05 -11.36
CA LYS A 309 25.40 -12.76 -11.59
C LYS A 309 25.75 -12.68 -13.07
N LYS A 310 25.19 -13.57 -13.90
CA LYS A 310 25.42 -13.58 -15.35
C LYS A 310 24.82 -12.35 -16.03
N LEU A 311 23.58 -11.99 -15.70
CA LEU A 311 22.86 -10.91 -16.37
C LEU A 311 23.18 -9.53 -15.80
N TYR A 312 23.58 -9.46 -14.54
CA TYR A 312 23.92 -8.26 -13.77
C TYR A 312 25.23 -8.48 -12.96
N PRO A 313 26.41 -8.43 -13.58
CA PRO A 313 27.69 -8.68 -12.89
C PRO A 313 28.02 -7.70 -11.76
N LYS A 314 27.36 -6.53 -11.74
CA LYS A 314 27.53 -5.47 -10.73
C LYS A 314 26.30 -5.35 -9.82
N ASP A 315 25.47 -6.38 -9.75
CA ASP A 315 24.26 -6.37 -8.92
C ASP A 315 24.60 -6.15 -7.44
N LYS A 316 23.93 -5.16 -6.83
CA LYS A 316 24.00 -4.88 -5.38
C LYS A 316 22.69 -5.21 -4.65
N ALA A 317 21.67 -5.63 -5.39
CA ALA A 317 20.29 -5.70 -4.93
C ALA A 317 19.92 -6.99 -4.20
N THR A 318 20.72 -7.42 -3.24
CA THR A 318 20.49 -8.65 -2.47
C THR A 318 20.65 -8.41 -0.97
N GLY A 319 20.20 -9.37 -0.16
CA GLY A 319 20.25 -9.31 1.30
C GLY A 319 19.23 -8.35 1.89
N TYR A 320 18.03 -8.31 1.32
CA TYR A 320 16.87 -7.63 1.91
C TYR A 320 16.01 -8.62 2.71
N ASP A 321 15.34 -8.13 3.74
CA ASP A 321 14.26 -8.82 4.45
C ASP A 321 12.89 -8.25 4.04
N VAL A 322 11.81 -8.83 4.55
CA VAL A 322 10.44 -8.31 4.33
C VAL A 322 10.31 -6.92 4.98
N GLY A 323 9.59 -6.01 4.32
CA GLY A 323 9.28 -4.67 4.81
C GLY A 323 10.39 -3.63 4.60
N GLN A 324 11.59 -4.02 4.20
CA GLN A 324 12.72 -3.10 4.04
C GLN A 324 12.61 -2.20 2.81
N VAL A 325 13.18 -0.99 2.90
CA VAL A 325 13.26 -0.05 1.77
C VAL A 325 14.27 -0.54 0.74
N ARG A 326 13.75 -1.03 -0.40
CA ARG A 326 14.54 -1.41 -1.58
C ARG A 326 15.06 -0.19 -2.32
N GLY A 327 14.34 0.92 -2.29
CA GLY A 327 14.64 2.14 -3.03
C GLY A 327 13.45 3.09 -2.98
N ILE A 328 13.39 4.04 -3.90
CA ILE A 328 12.28 5.00 -3.99
C ILE A 328 11.77 5.13 -5.42
N TRP A 329 10.50 5.47 -5.54
CA TRP A 329 9.98 6.18 -6.70
C TRP A 329 10.52 7.60 -6.69
N SER A 330 10.99 8.08 -7.84
CA SER A 330 11.34 9.48 -8.08
C SER A 330 10.56 9.93 -9.28
N ILE A 331 9.57 10.80 -9.06
CA ILE A 331 8.62 11.21 -10.08
C ILE A 331 8.67 12.72 -10.24
N HIS A 332 8.79 13.18 -11.47
CA HIS A 332 8.82 14.60 -11.82
C HIS A 332 7.70 14.92 -12.80
N PHE A 333 6.88 15.91 -12.50
CA PHE A 333 5.77 16.34 -13.35
C PHE A 333 5.45 17.81 -13.19
N ALA A 334 4.92 18.43 -14.25
CA ALA A 334 4.56 19.83 -14.23
C ALA A 334 3.38 20.09 -13.29
N LYS A 335 3.40 21.25 -12.64
CA LYS A 335 2.32 21.70 -11.73
C LYS A 335 0.94 21.77 -12.40
N ASN A 336 0.92 22.02 -13.71
CA ASN A 336 -0.29 22.16 -14.51
C ASN A 336 -0.83 20.84 -15.08
N SER A 337 -0.24 19.69 -14.73
CA SER A 337 -0.71 18.37 -15.17
C SER A 337 -2.05 17.93 -14.54
N ILE A 338 -2.82 18.86 -13.96
CA ILE A 338 -4.06 18.59 -13.19
C ILE A 338 -5.34 18.67 -14.06
N GLU A 339 -5.25 18.83 -15.39
CA GLU A 339 -6.44 18.98 -16.25
C GLU A 339 -7.21 17.69 -16.55
#